data_AF-A0A953I6Y9-F1
#
_entry.id   AF-A0A953I6Y9-F1
#
_cell.length_a   1.000
_cell.length_b   1.000
_cell.length_c   1.000
_cell.angle_alpha   90.00
_cell.angle_beta   90.00
_cell.angle_gamma   90.00
#
_symmetry.space_group_name_H-M   'P 1'
#
loop_
_entity.id
_entity.type
_entity.pdbx_description
1 polymer ?
#
loop_
_entity_poly.entity_id
_entity_poly.type
_entity_poly.pdbx_seq_one_letter_code
_entity_poly.pdbx_strand_id
1 'polypeptide(L)'
;MAVKVCVVGVGNIGTNLLTSLRRRGVRAVGVEIDPDRRAALAAAGVDGVFATPDEAGDVDVWILTTSTGPGLSHILSAVRAITPKPGALVSVESTLPVGGTARLAEAFRERGFAPGEAFHLAHVPHRILFGVEETVFDAPRVVAGVTPACRDAALAFYRPLVPRLYPVDDVRVAELSKIVENGLRYLNIAFAEALFGYCLEQGLDWAQLHGAVNTKPNVELLNVDFGIGGECLPKDVRFLQEALQSPLLAAAIAADEAHRERLRRLAGPCVRILLKGLTFKPGYPDVRFSRALELAQALAADGKEVYVYDPALGPEKVAELGFRWGEPDGGYDLVYERPLAIRKSKEDEQRGQDTGDGQ
;
A
#
# COMPACT_ATOMS: atom_id res chain seq x y z
N MET A 1 10.09 10.23 34.40
CA MET A 1 8.91 9.38 34.17
C MET A 1 9.06 8.70 32.81
N ALA A 2 8.53 7.49 32.61
CA ALA A 2 8.60 6.80 31.33
C ALA A 2 7.73 7.55 30.28
N VAL A 3 8.30 7.79 29.08
CA VAL A 3 7.63 8.47 27.96
C VAL A 3 6.33 7.75 27.58
N LYS A 4 5.21 8.47 27.60
CA LYS A 4 3.91 7.98 27.13
C LYS A 4 3.72 8.32 25.66
N VAL A 5 3.42 7.30 24.86
CA VAL A 5 3.17 7.42 23.42
C VAL A 5 1.69 7.16 23.12
N CYS A 6 1.10 7.94 22.22
CA CYS A 6 -0.23 7.69 21.67
C CYS A 6 -0.13 7.51 20.15
N VAL A 7 -0.57 6.36 19.64
CA VAL A 7 -0.67 6.08 18.20
C VAL A 7 -2.09 6.42 17.73
N VAL A 8 -2.22 7.39 16.84
CA VAL A 8 -3.51 7.89 16.33
C VAL A 8 -3.78 7.31 14.96
N GLY A 9 -4.84 6.51 14.86
CA GLY A 9 -5.18 5.68 13.71
C GLY A 9 -4.61 4.28 13.83
N VAL A 10 -5.33 3.38 14.53
CA VAL A 10 -4.91 1.98 14.78
C VAL A 10 -5.46 1.05 13.69
N GLY A 11 -5.23 1.43 12.43
CA GLY A 11 -5.32 0.53 11.29
C GLY A 11 -4.10 -0.38 11.19
N ASN A 12 -3.91 -1.10 10.08
CA ASN A 12 -2.82 -2.09 9.95
C ASN A 12 -1.43 -1.54 10.33
N ILE A 13 -1.10 -0.31 9.91
CA ILE A 13 0.16 0.37 10.26
C ILE A 13 0.20 0.70 11.75
N GLY A 14 -0.86 1.32 12.27
CA GLY A 14 -0.95 1.74 13.67
C GLY A 14 -0.99 0.57 14.65
N THR A 15 -1.66 -0.54 14.33
CA THR A 15 -1.67 -1.77 15.12
C THR A 15 -0.26 -2.32 15.26
N ASN A 16 0.46 -2.49 14.14
CA ASN A 16 1.83 -3.01 14.15
C ASN A 16 2.78 -2.09 14.93
N LEU A 17 2.62 -0.77 14.78
CA LEU A 17 3.42 0.21 15.52
C LEU A 17 3.12 0.14 17.02
N LEU A 18 1.85 0.13 17.42
CA LEU A 18 1.42 0.09 18.81
C LEU A 18 1.92 -1.18 19.52
N THR A 19 1.75 -2.35 18.89
CA THR A 19 2.23 -3.62 19.46
C THR A 19 3.75 -3.67 19.53
N SER A 20 4.47 -3.17 18.51
CA SER A 20 5.94 -3.12 18.49
C SER A 20 6.51 -2.19 19.55
N LEU A 21 5.89 -1.03 19.78
CA LEU A 21 6.26 -0.11 20.87
C LEU A 21 6.13 -0.80 22.23
N ARG A 22 5.01 -1.48 22.48
CA ARG A 22 4.75 -2.21 23.73
C ARG A 22 5.72 -3.36 23.96
N ARG A 23 6.01 -4.16 22.92
CA ARG A 23 7.02 -5.24 22.98
C ARG A 23 8.41 -4.72 23.39
N ARG A 24 8.71 -3.44 23.13
CA ARG A 24 9.95 -2.76 23.53
C ARG A 24 9.85 -2.02 24.87
N GLY A 25 8.79 -2.24 25.64
CA GLY A 25 8.59 -1.63 26.95
C GLY A 25 8.16 -0.16 26.92
N VAL A 26 7.79 0.38 25.75
CA VAL A 26 7.27 1.75 25.65
C VAL A 26 5.83 1.78 26.16
N ARG A 27 5.52 2.75 27.02
CA ARG A 27 4.16 2.99 27.50
C ARG A 27 3.30 3.58 26.37
N ALA A 28 2.69 2.72 25.56
CA ALA A 28 1.93 3.13 24.38
C ALA A 28 0.43 2.81 24.48
N VAL A 29 -0.40 3.77 24.07
CA VAL A 29 -1.86 3.66 23.90
C VAL A 29 -2.24 3.97 22.45
N GLY A 30 -3.44 3.58 22.05
CA GLY A 30 -3.96 3.83 20.70
C GLY A 30 -5.18 4.74 20.69
N VAL A 31 -5.49 5.33 19.53
CA VAL A 31 -6.77 5.98 19.24
C VAL A 31 -7.28 5.46 17.90
N GLU A 32 -8.48 4.89 17.92
CA GLU A 32 -9.18 4.42 16.72
C GLU A 32 -10.62 4.91 16.79
N ILE A 33 -11.10 5.59 15.74
CA ILE A 33 -12.43 6.21 15.75
C ILE A 33 -13.53 5.23 15.36
N ASP A 34 -13.19 4.19 14.60
CA ASP A 34 -14.12 3.15 14.16
C ASP A 34 -14.44 2.18 15.32
N PRO A 35 -15.71 2.13 15.79
CA PRO A 35 -16.09 1.28 16.92
C PRO A 35 -15.94 -0.21 16.62
N ASP A 36 -16.21 -0.65 15.39
CA ASP A 36 -16.12 -2.06 15.02
C ASP A 36 -14.66 -2.49 14.98
N ARG A 37 -13.79 -1.61 14.46
CA ARG A 37 -12.34 -1.85 14.51
C ARG A 37 -11.80 -1.87 15.93
N ARG A 38 -12.24 -0.95 16.80
CA ARG A 38 -11.86 -0.99 18.22
C ARG A 38 -12.29 -2.30 18.88
N ALA A 39 -13.51 -2.77 18.63
CA ALA A 39 -14.00 -4.03 19.16
C ALA A 39 -13.17 -5.21 18.66
N ALA A 40 -12.83 -5.24 17.37
CA ALA A 40 -11.96 -6.26 16.78
C ALA A 40 -10.54 -6.24 17.40
N LEU A 41 -9.97 -5.05 17.63
CA LEU A 41 -8.67 -4.89 18.29
C LEU A 41 -8.69 -5.43 19.73
N ALA A 42 -9.74 -5.12 20.50
CA ALA A 42 -9.91 -5.64 21.86
C ALA A 42 -10.06 -7.16 21.87
N ALA A 43 -10.85 -7.73 20.95
CA ALA A 43 -10.99 -9.18 20.79
C ALA A 43 -9.65 -9.87 20.42
N ALA A 44 -8.76 -9.15 19.72
CA ALA A 44 -7.40 -9.59 19.40
C ALA A 44 -6.37 -9.32 20.53
N GLY A 45 -6.80 -8.84 21.71
CA GLY A 45 -5.94 -8.56 22.86
C GLY A 45 -5.15 -7.25 22.76
N VAL A 46 -5.53 -6.34 21.87
CA VAL A 46 -4.93 -5.00 21.75
C VAL A 46 -5.72 -4.00 22.59
N ASP A 47 -5.49 -4.02 23.91
CA ASP A 47 -6.17 -3.15 24.87
C ASP A 47 -5.63 -1.70 24.86
N GLY A 48 -6.31 -0.79 25.55
CA GLY A 48 -5.87 0.61 25.70
C GLY A 48 -5.92 1.40 24.38
N VAL A 49 -6.95 1.12 23.57
CA VAL A 49 -7.28 1.85 22.35
C VAL A 49 -8.55 2.66 22.60
N PHE A 50 -8.41 3.99 22.57
CA PHE A 50 -9.46 4.94 22.91
C PHE A 50 -10.26 5.39 21.68
N ALA A 51 -11.45 5.95 21.91
CA ALA A 51 -12.27 6.49 20.84
C ALA A 51 -11.81 7.89 20.39
N THR A 52 -11.21 8.65 21.32
CA THR A 52 -10.77 10.03 21.08
C THR A 52 -9.35 10.28 21.62
N PRO A 53 -8.61 11.27 21.07
CA PRO A 53 -7.31 11.67 21.63
C PRO A 53 -7.36 12.16 23.08
N ASP A 54 -8.44 12.80 23.52
CA ASP A 54 -8.54 13.35 24.88
C ASP A 54 -8.55 12.25 25.96
N GLU A 55 -9.15 11.09 25.67
CA GLU A 55 -9.10 9.91 26.54
C GLU A 55 -7.68 9.37 26.75
N ALA A 56 -6.76 9.68 25.83
CA ALA A 56 -5.35 9.30 25.98
C ALA A 56 -4.62 10.15 27.04
N GLY A 57 -5.20 11.23 27.57
CA GLY A 57 -4.66 12.02 28.67
C GLY A 57 -3.29 12.67 28.38
N ASP A 58 -2.43 12.75 29.40
CA ASP A 58 -1.12 13.40 29.30
C ASP A 58 -0.11 12.58 28.47
N VAL A 59 0.07 12.94 27.19
CA VAL A 59 0.90 12.22 26.20
C VAL A 59 2.17 13.03 25.86
N ASP A 60 3.32 12.36 25.86
CA ASP A 60 4.61 12.96 25.50
C ASP A 60 4.87 12.91 23.99
N VAL A 61 4.44 11.83 23.33
CA VAL A 61 4.62 11.63 21.89
C VAL A 61 3.33 11.15 21.23
N TRP A 62 2.83 11.93 20.29
CA TRP A 62 1.73 11.58 19.40
C TRP A 62 2.31 11.06 18.09
N ILE A 63 1.92 9.86 17.66
CA ILE A 63 2.32 9.31 16.37
C ILE A 63 1.10 9.15 15.49
N LEU A 64 1.05 9.87 14.38
CA LEU A 64 -0.10 9.90 13.47
C LEU A 64 0.12 8.87 12.36
N THR A 65 -0.72 7.84 12.35
CA THR A 65 -0.74 6.74 11.36
C THR A 65 -2.11 6.60 10.68
N THR A 66 -2.94 7.64 10.74
CA THR A 66 -4.24 7.68 10.05
C THR A 66 -4.05 7.59 8.53
N SER A 67 -5.09 7.18 7.81
CA SER A 67 -5.10 7.42 6.37
C SER A 67 -5.02 8.94 6.11
N THR A 68 -4.41 9.32 4.98
CA THR A 68 -4.29 10.72 4.59
C THR A 68 -5.67 11.34 4.31
N GLY A 69 -6.55 10.56 3.67
CA GLY A 69 -7.87 10.99 3.22
C GLY A 69 -7.82 11.94 2.01
N PRO A 70 -8.94 12.10 1.28
CA PRO A 70 -9.04 13.09 0.20
C PRO A 70 -8.71 14.49 0.70
N GLY A 71 -7.81 15.21 0.02
CA GLY A 71 -7.45 16.58 0.40
C GLY A 71 -6.83 16.75 1.79
N LEU A 72 -6.31 15.67 2.39
CA LEU A 72 -5.80 15.57 3.78
C LEU A 72 -6.88 15.53 4.87
N SER A 73 -8.16 15.31 4.52
CA SER A 73 -9.29 15.45 5.45
C SER A 73 -9.15 14.65 6.74
N HIS A 74 -8.72 13.38 6.64
CA HIS A 74 -8.63 12.48 7.78
C HIS A 74 -7.50 12.89 8.73
N ILE A 75 -6.30 13.17 8.20
CA ILE A 75 -5.17 13.55 9.04
C ILE A 75 -5.32 14.97 9.61
N LEU A 76 -5.97 15.89 8.89
CA LEU A 76 -6.33 17.20 9.43
C LEU A 76 -7.35 17.08 10.57
N SER A 77 -8.30 16.15 10.47
CA SER A 77 -9.22 15.85 11.57
C SER A 77 -8.47 15.35 12.81
N ALA A 78 -7.52 14.44 12.65
CA ALA A 78 -6.66 13.99 13.75
C ALA A 78 -5.86 15.13 14.38
N VAL A 79 -5.24 15.99 13.57
CA VAL A 79 -4.53 17.19 14.04
C VAL A 79 -5.45 18.14 14.81
N ARG A 80 -6.69 18.34 14.35
CA ARG A 80 -7.67 19.20 15.02
C ARG A 80 -8.19 18.60 16.33
N ALA A 81 -8.12 17.28 16.50
CA ALA A 81 -8.53 16.59 17.72
C ALA A 81 -7.40 16.48 18.78
N ILE A 82 -6.14 16.64 18.40
CA ILE A 82 -5.00 16.55 19.33
C ILE A 82 -4.74 17.90 19.99
N THR A 83 -4.53 17.88 21.31
CA THR A 83 -4.07 19.05 22.09
C THR A 83 -2.69 18.75 22.65
N PRO A 84 -1.60 19.14 21.96
CA PRO A 84 -0.25 18.82 22.41
C PRO A 84 0.11 19.66 23.64
N LYS A 85 0.66 19.02 24.68
CA LYS A 85 1.23 19.73 25.82
C LYS A 85 2.56 20.40 25.46
N PRO A 86 3.02 21.38 26.25
CA PRO A 86 4.33 21.98 26.06
C PRO A 86 5.46 20.95 25.99
N GLY A 87 6.30 21.04 24.97
CA GLY A 87 7.43 20.13 24.71
C GLY A 87 7.07 18.76 24.14
N ALA A 88 5.79 18.44 23.92
CA ALA A 88 5.41 17.17 23.28
C ALA A 88 5.95 17.05 21.85
N LEU A 89 6.12 15.81 21.39
CA LEU A 89 6.39 15.53 19.99
C LEU A 89 5.11 15.06 19.29
N VAL A 90 4.77 15.69 18.18
CA VAL A 90 3.80 15.17 17.20
C VAL A 90 4.59 14.68 15.99
N SER A 91 4.64 13.37 15.82
CA SER A 91 5.31 12.68 14.71
C SER A 91 4.29 12.22 13.69
N VAL A 92 4.41 12.69 12.46
CA VAL A 92 3.55 12.27 11.35
C VAL A 92 4.22 11.13 10.61
N GLU A 93 3.68 9.91 10.72
CA GLU A 93 4.15 8.75 9.97
C GLU A 93 3.34 8.51 8.70
N SER A 94 2.06 8.90 8.68
CA SER A 94 1.19 8.85 7.50
C SER A 94 1.84 9.49 6.28
N THR A 95 1.71 8.86 5.11
CA THR A 95 2.21 9.45 3.85
C THR A 95 1.48 10.76 3.55
N LEU A 96 2.25 11.81 3.23
CA LEU A 96 1.74 13.13 2.87
C LEU A 96 2.22 13.51 1.45
N PRO A 97 1.40 14.23 0.65
CA PRO A 97 1.90 14.95 -0.50
C PRO A 97 2.88 16.04 -0.07
N VAL A 98 3.71 16.51 -1.00
CA VAL A 98 4.67 17.60 -0.75
C VAL A 98 3.92 18.85 -0.28
N GLY A 99 4.36 19.43 0.84
CA GLY A 99 3.70 20.56 1.52
C GLY A 99 2.61 20.14 2.51
N GLY A 100 2.34 18.84 2.68
CA GLY A 100 1.33 18.34 3.61
C GLY A 100 1.62 18.73 5.05
N THR A 101 2.86 18.61 5.50
CA THR A 101 3.28 18.92 6.88
C THR A 101 3.14 20.42 7.17
N ALA A 102 3.38 21.28 6.17
CA ALA A 102 3.14 22.71 6.32
C ALA A 102 1.65 23.02 6.57
N ARG A 103 0.75 22.34 5.87
CA ARG A 103 -0.72 22.45 6.11
C ARG A 103 -1.12 21.92 7.49
N LEU A 104 -0.49 20.85 7.98
CA LEU A 104 -0.72 20.36 9.34
C LEU A 104 -0.22 21.37 10.39
N ALA A 105 0.94 21.98 10.16
CA ALA A 105 1.47 23.02 11.02
C ALA A 105 0.54 24.24 11.07
N GLU A 106 -0.02 24.65 9.94
CA GLU A 106 -1.04 25.71 9.85
C GLU A 106 -2.31 25.35 10.63
N ALA A 107 -2.83 24.13 10.48
CA ALA A 107 -4.01 23.67 11.21
C ALA A 107 -3.82 23.67 12.75
N PHE A 108 -2.59 23.44 13.24
CA PHE A 108 -2.26 23.65 14.65
C PHE A 108 -2.25 25.13 15.03
N ARG A 109 -1.66 26.00 14.19
CA ARG A 109 -1.59 27.45 14.44
C ARG A 109 -2.96 28.10 14.49
N GLU A 110 -3.89 27.69 13.62
CA GLU A 110 -5.29 28.13 13.63
C GLU A 110 -5.97 27.90 15.00
N ARG A 111 -5.49 26.92 15.76
CA ARG A 111 -6.00 26.55 17.09
C ARG A 111 -5.15 27.12 18.24
N GLY A 112 -4.18 27.99 17.95
CA GLY A 112 -3.30 28.59 18.94
C GLY A 112 -2.10 27.73 19.35
N PHE A 113 -1.83 26.62 18.66
CA PHE A 113 -0.66 25.77 18.92
C PHE A 113 0.42 26.07 17.88
N ALA A 114 1.56 26.62 18.30
CA ALA A 114 2.68 26.93 17.40
C ALA A 114 3.74 25.82 17.41
N PRO A 115 3.85 25.00 16.34
CA PRO A 115 4.89 23.98 16.25
C PRO A 115 6.28 24.62 16.13
N GLY A 116 7.26 24.07 16.83
CA GLY A 116 8.62 24.62 16.94
C GLY A 116 8.81 25.60 18.09
N GLU A 117 7.73 26.00 18.77
CA GLU A 117 7.76 26.87 19.94
C GLU A 117 7.14 26.16 21.15
N ALA A 118 5.84 25.86 21.08
CA ALA A 118 5.12 25.22 22.18
C ALA A 118 5.36 23.71 22.21
N PHE A 119 5.48 23.07 21.05
CA PHE A 119 5.67 21.63 20.91
C PHE A 119 6.43 21.33 19.62
N HIS A 120 6.88 20.09 19.44
CA HIS A 120 7.64 19.66 18.26
C HIS A 120 6.74 18.98 17.23
N LEU A 121 6.89 19.34 15.95
CA LEU A 121 6.21 18.68 14.82
C LEU A 121 7.24 18.16 13.81
N ALA A 122 7.19 16.86 13.55
CA ALA A 122 8.10 16.19 12.63
C ALA A 122 7.35 15.25 11.69
N HIS A 123 7.93 15.04 10.51
CA HIS A 123 7.51 13.99 9.58
C HIS A 123 8.55 12.88 9.55
N VAL A 124 8.10 11.66 9.83
CA VAL A 124 8.93 10.45 9.89
C VAL A 124 8.20 9.35 9.12
N PRO A 125 8.20 9.38 7.78
CA PRO A 125 7.37 8.49 6.98
C PRO A 125 7.61 7.01 7.34
N HIS A 126 6.53 6.26 7.53
CA HIS A 126 6.65 4.84 7.82
C HIS A 126 7.23 4.06 6.62
N ARG A 127 8.04 3.05 6.91
CA ARG A 127 8.57 2.10 5.91
C ARG A 127 8.27 0.64 6.26
N ILE A 128 7.19 0.44 7.01
CA ILE A 128 6.72 -0.88 7.43
C ILE A 128 6.34 -1.70 6.19
N LEU A 129 6.84 -2.93 6.11
CA LEU A 129 6.43 -3.90 5.10
C LEU A 129 5.16 -4.60 5.58
N PHE A 130 4.09 -4.57 4.80
CA PHE A 130 2.85 -5.26 5.16
C PHE A 130 3.08 -6.77 5.23
N GLY A 131 2.66 -7.41 6.32
CA GLY A 131 2.72 -8.88 6.51
C GLY A 131 4.02 -9.41 7.12
N VAL A 132 4.91 -8.54 7.60
CA VAL A 132 6.08 -8.94 8.39
C VAL A 132 6.06 -8.11 9.68
N GLU A 133 5.51 -8.67 10.76
CA GLU A 133 5.29 -7.94 12.02
C GLU A 133 6.59 -7.36 12.62
N GLU A 134 7.74 -7.96 12.31
CA GLU A 134 9.02 -7.66 12.94
C GLU A 134 9.69 -6.38 12.40
N THR A 135 9.32 -5.89 11.21
CA THR A 135 10.12 -4.87 10.51
C THR A 135 9.81 -3.42 10.85
N VAL A 136 8.93 -3.14 11.82
CA VAL A 136 8.41 -1.77 12.07
C VAL A 136 9.52 -0.75 12.25
N PHE A 137 10.59 -1.18 12.91
CA PHE A 137 11.74 -0.35 13.24
C PHE A 137 13.05 -0.79 12.56
N ASP A 138 13.03 -1.84 11.75
CA ASP A 138 14.27 -2.41 11.18
C ASP A 138 14.74 -1.63 9.94
N ALA A 139 13.80 -1.01 9.23
CA ALA A 139 14.11 -0.21 8.05
C ALA A 139 14.68 1.17 8.45
N PRO A 140 15.69 1.69 7.72
CA PRO A 140 16.13 3.07 7.89
C PRO A 140 14.97 4.05 7.71
N ARG A 141 14.82 5.02 8.62
CA ARG A 141 13.76 6.04 8.52
C ARG A 141 14.34 7.42 8.23
N VAL A 142 13.70 8.14 7.32
CA VAL A 142 13.97 9.56 7.08
C VAL A 142 13.29 10.38 8.16
N VAL A 143 13.96 11.41 8.67
CA VAL A 143 13.43 12.28 9.74
C VAL A 143 13.61 13.73 9.34
N ALA A 144 12.52 14.50 9.39
CA ALA A 144 12.56 15.95 9.26
C ALA A 144 11.61 16.60 10.27
N GLY A 145 12.01 17.75 10.79
CA GLY A 145 11.17 18.62 11.62
C GLY A 145 10.77 19.87 10.86
N VAL A 146 9.66 20.51 11.27
CA VAL A 146 9.32 21.85 10.73
C VAL A 146 10.31 22.94 11.16
N THR A 147 11.12 22.65 12.19
CA THR A 147 12.30 23.42 12.60
C THR A 147 13.43 22.44 12.97
N PRO A 148 14.70 22.89 13.07
CA PRO A 148 15.78 22.05 13.57
C PRO A 148 15.50 21.44 14.95
N ALA A 149 14.93 22.22 15.88
CA ALA A 149 14.56 21.73 17.20
C ALA A 149 13.51 20.60 17.14
N CYS A 150 12.53 20.70 16.24
CA CYS A 150 11.56 19.61 16.01
C CYS A 150 12.22 18.34 15.48
N ARG A 151 13.17 18.48 14.56
CA ARG A 151 13.92 17.34 14.01
C ARG A 151 14.73 16.68 15.12
N ASP A 152 15.40 17.46 15.96
CA ASP A 152 16.25 16.95 17.03
C ASP A 152 15.42 16.24 18.11
N ALA A 153 14.22 16.75 18.43
CA ALA A 153 13.26 16.06 19.30
C ALA A 153 12.80 14.71 18.72
N ALA A 154 12.49 14.66 17.42
CA ALA A 154 12.14 13.41 16.75
C ALA A 154 13.31 12.41 16.72
N LEU A 155 14.53 12.87 16.44
CA LEU A 155 15.74 12.04 16.49
C LEU A 155 15.96 11.48 17.90
N ALA A 156 15.80 12.29 18.95
CA ALA A 156 15.93 11.84 20.33
C ALA A 156 14.93 10.73 20.67
N PHE A 157 13.68 10.85 20.22
CA PHE A 157 12.65 9.83 20.43
C PHE A 157 12.91 8.54 19.62
N TYR A 158 13.21 8.64 18.33
CA TYR A 158 13.32 7.46 17.46
C TYR A 158 14.67 6.74 17.55
N ARG A 159 15.76 7.39 17.96
CA ARG A 159 17.11 6.78 18.00
C ARG A 159 17.19 5.46 18.80
N PRO A 160 16.56 5.30 19.98
CA PRO A 160 16.55 3.99 20.67
C PRO A 160 15.66 2.94 19.99
N LEU A 161 14.80 3.34 19.05
CA LEU A 161 13.87 2.46 18.36
C LEU A 161 14.41 2.04 16.98
N VAL A 162 14.91 2.97 16.18
CA VAL A 162 15.27 2.72 14.78
C VAL A 162 16.79 2.66 14.64
N PRO A 163 17.38 1.55 14.14
CA PRO A 163 18.84 1.40 14.02
C PRO A 163 19.51 2.44 13.12
N ARG A 164 18.79 2.93 12.10
CA ARG A 164 19.31 3.89 11.12
C ARG A 164 18.31 5.01 10.89
N LEU A 165 18.69 6.23 11.26
CA LEU A 165 17.92 7.45 10.99
C LEU A 165 18.68 8.31 9.98
N TYR A 166 17.97 8.81 8.98
CA TYR A 166 18.50 9.70 7.96
C TYR A 166 17.85 11.09 8.10
N PRO A 167 18.48 12.01 8.85
CA PRO A 167 17.93 13.35 9.02
C PRO A 167 18.05 14.15 7.71
N VAL A 168 17.01 14.91 7.39
CA VAL A 168 17.04 15.94 6.34
C VAL A 168 16.54 17.26 6.91
N ASP A 169 17.01 18.37 6.33
CA ASP A 169 16.68 19.71 6.82
C ASP A 169 15.30 20.19 6.36
N ASP A 170 14.92 19.85 5.13
CA ASP A 170 13.64 20.25 4.55
C ASP A 170 12.61 19.12 4.70
N VAL A 171 11.51 19.40 5.39
CA VAL A 171 10.42 18.45 5.57
C VAL A 171 9.81 17.97 4.25
N ARG A 172 9.86 18.79 3.19
CA ARG A 172 9.42 18.41 1.84
C ARG A 172 10.25 17.27 1.26
N VAL A 173 11.53 17.17 1.62
CA VAL A 173 12.40 16.05 1.21
C VAL A 173 11.96 14.76 1.93
N ALA A 174 11.57 14.84 3.20
CA ALA A 174 11.02 13.68 3.91
C ALA A 174 9.70 13.20 3.29
N GLU A 175 8.77 14.12 3.00
CA GLU A 175 7.49 13.82 2.33
C GLU A 175 7.71 13.16 0.97
N LEU A 176 8.55 13.79 0.14
CA LEU A 176 8.85 13.31 -1.20
C LEU A 176 9.57 11.95 -1.19
N SER A 177 10.41 11.68 -0.19
CA SER A 177 11.16 10.41 -0.12
C SER A 177 10.25 9.19 -0.18
N LYS A 178 9.16 9.18 0.58
CA LYS A 178 8.21 8.06 0.62
C LYS A 178 7.43 7.91 -0.68
N ILE A 179 7.05 9.04 -1.27
CA ILE A 179 6.34 9.10 -2.54
C ILE A 179 7.23 8.57 -3.67
N VAL A 180 8.51 8.98 -3.71
CA VAL A 180 9.48 8.56 -4.73
C VAL A 180 9.81 7.07 -4.61
N GLU A 181 9.92 6.50 -3.41
CA GLU A 181 10.09 5.05 -3.22
C GLU A 181 8.99 4.25 -3.92
N ASN A 182 7.73 4.63 -3.69
CA ASN A 182 6.58 3.97 -4.27
C ASN A 182 6.43 4.29 -5.77
N GLY A 183 6.77 5.50 -6.20
CA GLY A 183 6.82 5.89 -7.62
C GLY A 183 7.84 5.08 -8.41
N LEU A 184 9.06 4.89 -7.89
CA LEU A 184 10.08 4.05 -8.51
C LEU A 184 9.62 2.59 -8.62
N ARG A 185 9.00 2.06 -7.56
CA ARG A 185 8.42 0.71 -7.60
C ARG A 185 7.32 0.60 -8.66
N TYR A 186 6.44 1.59 -8.78
CA TYR A 186 5.40 1.63 -9.80
C TYR A 186 6.00 1.63 -11.22
N LEU A 187 6.99 2.50 -11.48
CA LEU A 187 7.70 2.54 -12.76
C LEU A 187 8.31 1.19 -13.13
N ASN A 188 8.96 0.52 -12.18
CA ASN A 188 9.59 -0.77 -12.40
C ASN A 188 8.56 -1.88 -12.70
N ILE A 189 7.40 -1.88 -12.03
CA ILE A 189 6.33 -2.84 -12.33
C ILE A 189 5.73 -2.56 -13.72
N ALA A 190 5.42 -1.30 -14.02
CA ALA A 190 4.86 -0.92 -15.32
C ALA A 190 5.80 -1.26 -16.48
N PHE A 191 7.12 -1.12 -16.27
CA PHE A 191 8.12 -1.58 -17.23
C PHE A 191 8.10 -3.11 -17.41
N ALA A 192 7.98 -3.87 -16.32
CA ALA A 192 7.83 -5.31 -16.39
C ALA A 192 6.54 -5.74 -17.11
N GLU A 193 5.42 -5.03 -16.88
CA GLU A 193 4.13 -5.25 -17.56
C GLU A 193 4.23 -5.03 -19.07
N ALA A 194 4.95 -3.99 -19.50
CA ALA A 194 5.23 -3.76 -20.92
C ALA A 194 6.06 -4.90 -21.54
N LEU A 195 7.10 -5.37 -20.85
CA LEU A 195 7.92 -6.50 -21.30
C LEU A 195 7.13 -7.82 -21.32
N PHE A 196 6.26 -8.04 -20.34
CA PHE A 196 5.37 -9.18 -20.30
C PHE A 196 4.44 -9.20 -21.53
N GLY A 197 3.84 -8.04 -21.86
CA GLY A 197 3.05 -7.89 -23.08
C GLY A 197 3.83 -8.25 -24.34
N TYR A 198 5.08 -7.79 -24.46
CA TYR A 198 5.95 -8.16 -25.57
C TYR A 198 6.26 -9.67 -25.62
N CYS A 199 6.53 -10.29 -24.47
CA CYS A 199 6.76 -11.74 -24.39
C CYS A 199 5.56 -12.53 -24.93
N LEU A 200 4.34 -12.14 -24.56
CA LEU A 200 3.12 -12.76 -25.07
C LEU A 200 2.99 -12.62 -26.59
N GLU A 201 3.28 -11.43 -27.14
CA GLU A 201 3.20 -11.16 -28.59
C GLU A 201 4.24 -11.94 -29.40
N GLN A 202 5.41 -12.22 -28.81
CA GLN A 202 6.49 -12.96 -29.47
C GLN A 202 6.51 -14.46 -29.13
N GLY A 203 5.59 -14.95 -28.30
CA GLY A 203 5.60 -16.35 -27.84
C GLY A 203 6.79 -16.70 -26.94
N LEU A 204 7.35 -15.73 -26.23
CA LEU A 204 8.45 -15.92 -25.28
C LEU A 204 7.94 -16.28 -23.89
N ASP A 205 8.65 -17.16 -23.21
CA ASP A 205 8.37 -17.53 -21.81
C ASP A 205 8.83 -16.40 -20.86
N TRP A 206 7.85 -15.70 -20.27
CA TRP A 206 8.10 -14.65 -19.29
C TRP A 206 8.93 -15.13 -18.09
N ALA A 207 8.68 -16.32 -17.57
CA ALA A 207 9.41 -16.84 -16.41
C ALA A 207 10.88 -17.06 -16.73
N GLN A 208 11.19 -17.51 -17.95
CA GLN A 208 12.57 -17.63 -18.43
C GLN A 208 13.24 -16.26 -18.59
N LEU A 209 12.59 -15.29 -19.23
CA LEU A 209 13.17 -13.94 -19.37
C LEU A 209 13.38 -13.28 -18.01
N HIS A 210 12.37 -13.29 -17.14
CA HIS A 210 12.44 -12.71 -15.80
C HIS A 210 13.54 -13.35 -14.97
N GLY A 211 13.65 -14.68 -14.99
CA GLY A 211 14.74 -15.41 -14.33
C GLY A 211 16.12 -15.05 -14.87
N ALA A 212 16.26 -14.98 -16.20
CA ALA A 212 17.53 -14.65 -16.86
C ALA A 212 18.02 -13.24 -16.54
N VAL A 213 17.15 -12.22 -16.62
CA VAL A 213 17.49 -10.82 -16.31
C VAL A 213 17.95 -10.67 -14.86
N ASN A 214 17.25 -11.33 -13.93
CA ASN A 214 17.54 -11.26 -12.50
C ASN A 214 18.76 -12.09 -12.05
N THR A 215 19.47 -12.75 -12.97
CA THR A 215 20.80 -13.33 -12.65
C THR A 215 21.88 -12.27 -12.44
N LYS A 216 21.66 -11.04 -12.94
CA LYS A 216 22.59 -9.92 -12.81
C LYS A 216 22.40 -9.22 -11.45
N PRO A 217 23.42 -9.15 -10.59
CA PRO A 217 23.26 -8.80 -9.16
C PRO A 217 22.81 -7.36 -8.88
N ASN A 218 22.99 -6.44 -9.83
CA ASN A 218 22.58 -5.04 -9.70
C ASN A 218 21.34 -4.68 -10.55
N VAL A 219 20.62 -5.68 -11.03
CA VAL A 219 19.37 -5.52 -11.78
C VAL A 219 18.28 -6.26 -11.03
N GLU A 220 17.14 -5.59 -10.88
CA GLU A 220 15.92 -6.20 -10.37
C GLU A 220 14.78 -5.85 -11.33
N LEU A 221 14.38 -6.83 -12.13
CA LEU A 221 13.13 -6.81 -12.88
C LEU A 221 12.04 -7.36 -11.95
N LEU A 222 11.07 -6.52 -11.61
CA LEU A 222 9.96 -6.93 -10.74
C LEU A 222 9.00 -7.87 -11.49
N ASN A 223 8.30 -8.71 -10.73
CA ASN A 223 7.22 -9.53 -11.28
C ASN A 223 6.00 -8.68 -11.66
N VAL A 224 5.24 -9.21 -12.62
CA VAL A 224 3.94 -8.68 -13.03
C VAL A 224 2.80 -9.38 -12.27
N ASP A 225 1.68 -8.69 -12.14
CA ASP A 225 0.44 -9.20 -11.55
C ASP A 225 -0.73 -8.81 -12.46
N PHE A 226 -1.98 -8.88 -12.00
CA PHE A 226 -3.17 -8.45 -12.73
C PHE A 226 -3.24 -6.93 -13.05
N GLY A 227 -2.18 -6.18 -12.77
CA GLY A 227 -2.08 -4.73 -12.80
C GLY A 227 -1.55 -4.16 -11.49
N ILE A 228 -1.24 -2.88 -11.47
CA ILE A 228 -0.73 -2.19 -10.28
C ILE A 228 -1.90 -1.80 -9.37
N GLY A 229 -2.10 -2.60 -8.34
CA GLY A 229 -3.18 -2.46 -7.35
C GLY A 229 -2.73 -2.00 -5.96
N GLY A 230 -3.61 -2.23 -4.98
CA GLY A 230 -3.40 -1.80 -3.60
C GLY A 230 -3.66 -0.31 -3.39
N GLU A 231 -3.70 0.12 -2.13
CA GLU A 231 -3.97 1.52 -1.80
C GLU A 231 -2.76 2.43 -2.03
N CYS A 232 -1.55 1.95 -1.68
CA CYS A 232 -0.36 2.80 -1.57
C CYS A 232 0.22 3.21 -2.93
N LEU A 233 0.50 2.27 -3.84
CA LEU A 233 1.20 2.59 -5.09
C LEU A 233 0.41 3.56 -5.96
N PRO A 234 -0.89 3.32 -6.27
CA PRO A 234 -1.65 4.26 -7.10
C PRO A 234 -1.85 5.62 -6.42
N LYS A 235 -2.04 5.66 -5.10
CA LYS A 235 -2.18 6.92 -4.34
C LYS A 235 -0.90 7.74 -4.38
N ASP A 236 0.23 7.13 -4.10
CA ASP A 236 1.50 7.85 -3.98
C ASP A 236 2.00 8.28 -5.36
N VAL A 237 1.72 7.52 -6.43
CA VAL A 237 1.97 7.98 -7.81
C VAL A 237 1.15 9.23 -8.14
N ARG A 238 -0.12 9.33 -7.71
CA ARG A 238 -0.89 10.57 -7.88
C ARG A 238 -0.27 11.75 -7.15
N PHE A 239 0.18 11.56 -5.90
CA PHE A 239 0.92 12.61 -5.18
C PHE A 239 2.21 13.00 -5.91
N LEU A 240 2.90 12.03 -6.53
CA LEU A 240 4.08 12.32 -7.33
C LEU A 240 3.75 13.10 -8.59
N GLN A 241 2.65 12.79 -9.28
CA GLN A 241 2.18 13.56 -10.45
C GLN A 241 1.82 15.00 -10.09
N GLU A 242 1.21 15.23 -8.93
CA GLU A 242 0.93 16.59 -8.43
C GLU A 242 2.23 17.38 -8.19
N ALA A 243 3.29 16.73 -7.71
CA ALA A 243 4.58 17.36 -7.45
C ALA A 243 5.49 17.46 -8.70
N LEU A 244 5.35 16.53 -9.64
CA LEU A 244 6.24 16.36 -10.78
C LEU A 244 5.44 15.96 -12.04
N GLN A 245 5.37 16.87 -13.01
CA GLN A 245 4.88 16.56 -14.35
C GLN A 245 5.96 15.82 -15.14
N SER A 246 5.84 14.50 -15.26
CA SER A 246 6.84 13.64 -15.89
C SER A 246 6.23 12.76 -16.99
N PRO A 247 6.79 12.79 -18.23
CA PRO A 247 6.34 11.89 -19.30
C PRO A 247 6.59 10.42 -18.95
N LEU A 248 7.59 10.11 -18.12
CA LEU A 248 7.85 8.74 -17.66
C LEU A 248 6.72 8.21 -16.77
N LEU A 249 6.19 9.06 -15.87
CA LEU A 249 5.06 8.68 -15.01
C LEU A 249 3.79 8.48 -15.85
N ALA A 250 3.54 9.37 -16.81
CA ALA A 250 2.41 9.23 -17.72
C ALA A 250 2.50 7.93 -18.55
N ALA A 251 3.68 7.62 -19.08
CA ALA A 251 3.90 6.38 -19.83
C ALA A 251 3.72 5.13 -18.97
N ALA A 252 4.16 5.14 -17.71
CA ALA A 252 3.98 4.01 -16.81
C ALA A 252 2.51 3.77 -16.45
N ILE A 253 1.72 4.82 -16.22
CA ILE A 253 0.28 4.69 -15.98
C ILE A 253 -0.42 4.12 -17.22
N ALA A 254 -0.06 4.63 -18.41
CA ALA A 254 -0.59 4.10 -19.67
C ALA A 254 -0.17 2.63 -19.90
N ALA A 255 1.02 2.23 -19.46
CA ALA A 255 1.47 0.83 -19.53
C ALA A 255 0.64 -0.09 -18.61
N ASP A 256 0.36 0.31 -17.37
CA ASP A 256 -0.53 -0.44 -16.46
C ASP A 256 -1.97 -0.53 -17.01
N GLU A 257 -2.50 0.56 -17.58
CA GLU A 257 -3.78 0.55 -18.29
C GLU A 257 -3.80 -0.43 -19.48
N ALA A 258 -2.77 -0.37 -20.33
CA ALA A 258 -2.64 -1.26 -21.48
C ALA A 258 -2.47 -2.72 -21.06
N HIS A 259 -1.76 -2.99 -19.96
CA HIS A 259 -1.60 -4.33 -19.40
C HIS A 259 -2.93 -4.90 -18.91
N ARG A 260 -3.70 -4.12 -18.12
CA ARG A 260 -5.02 -4.55 -17.64
C ARG A 260 -5.98 -4.85 -18.81
N GLU A 261 -6.00 -3.99 -19.82
CA GLU A 261 -6.80 -4.19 -21.01
C GLU A 261 -6.34 -5.40 -21.83
N ARG A 262 -5.02 -5.62 -21.94
CA ARG A 262 -4.45 -6.82 -22.58
C ARG A 262 -4.92 -8.09 -21.88
N LEU A 263 -4.86 -8.16 -20.55
CA LEU A 263 -5.36 -9.32 -19.81
C LEU A 263 -6.83 -9.57 -20.10
N ARG A 264 -7.67 -8.53 -20.10
CA ARG A 264 -9.09 -8.69 -20.48
C ARG A 264 -9.24 -9.25 -21.90
N ARG A 265 -8.49 -8.73 -22.88
CA ARG A 265 -8.56 -9.17 -24.29
C ARG A 265 -8.06 -10.59 -24.53
N LEU A 266 -7.11 -11.08 -23.72
CA LEU A 266 -6.59 -12.45 -23.86
C LEU A 266 -7.67 -13.53 -23.69
N ALA A 267 -8.79 -13.19 -23.03
CA ALA A 267 -9.97 -14.03 -22.97
C ALA A 267 -10.54 -14.38 -24.35
N GLY A 268 -10.49 -13.48 -25.34
CA GLY A 268 -10.91 -13.75 -26.71
C GLY A 268 -12.21 -14.58 -26.79
N PRO A 269 -12.21 -15.75 -27.48
CA PRO A 269 -13.37 -16.62 -27.59
C PRO A 269 -13.61 -17.53 -26.37
N CYS A 270 -12.65 -17.65 -25.44
CA CYS A 270 -12.77 -18.47 -24.24
C CYS A 270 -14.01 -18.08 -23.43
N VAL A 271 -14.74 -19.05 -22.89
CA VAL A 271 -15.98 -18.81 -22.13
C VAL A 271 -15.76 -19.08 -20.65
N ARG A 272 -15.16 -20.22 -20.31
CA ARG A 272 -14.91 -20.65 -18.92
C ARG A 272 -13.51 -20.23 -18.50
N ILE A 273 -13.43 -19.25 -17.60
CA ILE A 273 -12.16 -18.64 -17.17
C ILE A 273 -11.96 -18.88 -15.68
N LEU A 274 -10.79 -19.37 -15.29
CA LEU A 274 -10.39 -19.48 -13.88
C LEU A 274 -9.41 -18.37 -13.52
N LEU A 275 -9.66 -17.64 -12.42
CA LEU A 275 -8.68 -16.80 -11.75
C LEU A 275 -8.23 -17.46 -10.45
N LYS A 276 -6.95 -17.83 -10.37
CA LYS A 276 -6.30 -18.33 -9.16
C LYS A 276 -5.63 -17.17 -8.42
N GLY A 277 -6.29 -16.70 -7.38
CA GLY A 277 -5.90 -15.54 -6.57
C GLY A 277 -6.75 -14.30 -6.91
N LEU A 278 -7.66 -13.94 -6.01
CA LEU A 278 -8.56 -12.79 -6.13
C LEU A 278 -8.24 -11.68 -5.11
N THR A 279 -7.63 -12.06 -3.98
CA THR A 279 -7.16 -11.14 -2.95
C THR A 279 -6.18 -10.09 -3.50
N PHE A 280 -6.07 -8.92 -2.88
CA PHE A 280 -5.10 -7.91 -3.32
C PHE A 280 -3.65 -8.38 -3.08
N LYS A 281 -3.44 -9.24 -2.07
CA LYS A 281 -2.15 -9.82 -1.70
C LYS A 281 -2.33 -11.30 -1.32
N PRO A 282 -1.45 -12.20 -1.79
CA PRO A 282 -1.49 -13.60 -1.40
C PRO A 282 -1.59 -13.81 0.12
N GLY A 283 -2.50 -14.68 0.53
CA GLY A 283 -2.67 -15.09 1.93
C GLY A 283 -3.35 -14.05 2.83
N TYR A 284 -3.80 -12.91 2.30
CA TYR A 284 -4.51 -11.88 3.07
C TYR A 284 -5.94 -11.72 2.52
N PRO A 285 -6.99 -12.06 3.30
CA PRO A 285 -8.37 -12.21 2.82
C PRO A 285 -9.08 -10.87 2.60
N ASP A 286 -8.51 -10.02 1.76
CA ASP A 286 -9.01 -8.70 1.43
C ASP A 286 -8.93 -8.47 -0.08
N VAL A 287 -10.03 -8.04 -0.66
CA VAL A 287 -10.17 -7.80 -2.09
C VAL A 287 -10.21 -6.30 -2.42
N ARG A 288 -10.17 -5.42 -1.41
CA ARG A 288 -10.11 -3.97 -1.63
C ARG A 288 -8.87 -3.64 -2.47
N PHE A 289 -9.08 -2.87 -3.53
CA PHE A 289 -8.03 -2.47 -4.48
C PHE A 289 -7.37 -3.66 -5.23
N SER A 290 -8.04 -4.81 -5.31
CA SER A 290 -7.56 -5.96 -6.08
C SER A 290 -7.82 -5.80 -7.58
N ARG A 291 -6.76 -5.77 -8.38
CA ARG A 291 -6.87 -5.79 -9.85
C ARG A 291 -7.36 -7.13 -10.40
N ALA A 292 -7.16 -8.22 -9.66
CA ALA A 292 -7.73 -9.52 -10.01
C ALA A 292 -9.26 -9.49 -9.93
N LEU A 293 -9.81 -8.84 -8.89
CA LEU A 293 -11.25 -8.63 -8.76
C LEU A 293 -11.79 -7.76 -9.89
N GLU A 294 -11.12 -6.66 -10.22
CA GLU A 294 -11.52 -5.80 -11.35
C GLU A 294 -11.52 -6.56 -12.69
N LEU A 295 -10.49 -7.40 -12.94
CA LEU A 295 -10.45 -8.26 -14.12
C LEU A 295 -11.61 -9.28 -14.11
N ALA A 296 -11.87 -9.95 -12.99
CA ALA A 296 -12.97 -10.91 -12.85
C ALA A 296 -14.33 -10.26 -13.15
N GLN A 297 -14.56 -9.05 -12.62
CA GLN A 297 -15.78 -8.28 -12.87
C GLN A 297 -15.90 -7.87 -14.34
N ALA A 298 -14.81 -7.39 -14.96
CA ALA A 298 -14.80 -7.01 -16.36
C ALA A 298 -15.07 -8.20 -17.30
N LEU A 299 -14.48 -9.36 -17.02
CA LEU A 299 -14.72 -10.59 -17.78
C LEU A 299 -16.16 -11.09 -17.61
N ALA A 300 -16.71 -11.05 -16.38
CA ALA A 300 -18.11 -11.40 -16.16
C ALA A 300 -19.06 -10.45 -16.92
N ALA A 301 -18.75 -9.16 -16.96
CA ALA A 301 -19.50 -8.17 -17.74
C ALA A 301 -19.41 -8.43 -19.27
N ASP A 302 -18.33 -9.04 -19.74
CA ASP A 302 -18.16 -9.51 -21.13
C ASP A 302 -18.88 -10.86 -21.41
N GLY A 303 -19.68 -11.36 -20.46
CA GLY A 303 -20.44 -12.60 -20.61
C GLY A 303 -19.62 -13.88 -20.38
N LYS A 304 -18.42 -13.78 -19.79
CA LYS A 304 -17.59 -14.94 -19.46
C LYS A 304 -18.10 -15.65 -18.21
N GLU A 305 -17.96 -16.97 -18.17
CA GLU A 305 -18.17 -17.77 -16.97
C GLU A 305 -16.91 -17.74 -16.10
N VAL A 306 -16.90 -16.81 -15.14
CA VAL A 306 -15.74 -16.57 -14.27
C VAL A 306 -15.79 -17.47 -13.03
N TYR A 307 -14.75 -18.27 -12.87
CA TYR A 307 -14.45 -19.08 -11.71
C TYR A 307 -13.28 -18.49 -10.95
N VAL A 308 -13.30 -18.62 -9.63
CA VAL A 308 -12.26 -18.13 -8.74
C VAL A 308 -11.81 -19.25 -7.82
N TYR A 309 -10.49 -19.36 -7.68
CA TYR A 309 -9.85 -20.14 -6.63
C TYR A 309 -8.97 -19.21 -5.79
N ASP A 310 -9.36 -18.94 -4.55
CA ASP A 310 -8.53 -18.22 -3.59
C ASP A 310 -8.73 -18.83 -2.19
N PRO A 311 -7.75 -19.61 -1.69
CA PRO A 311 -7.85 -20.27 -0.39
C PRO A 311 -8.03 -19.31 0.79
N ALA A 312 -7.60 -18.06 0.68
CA ALA A 312 -7.76 -17.08 1.76
C ALA A 312 -9.21 -16.60 1.88
N LEU A 313 -9.96 -16.60 0.78
CA LEU A 313 -11.38 -16.21 0.77
C LEU A 313 -12.31 -17.41 1.06
N GLY A 314 -12.00 -18.56 0.47
CA GLY A 314 -12.87 -19.73 0.49
C GLY A 314 -14.13 -19.58 -0.40
N PRO A 315 -14.91 -20.66 -0.57
CA PRO A 315 -16.01 -20.72 -1.53
C PRO A 315 -17.18 -19.79 -1.18
N GLU A 316 -17.51 -19.65 0.11
CA GLU A 316 -18.62 -18.80 0.56
C GLU A 316 -18.37 -17.33 0.20
N LYS A 317 -17.17 -16.83 0.50
CA LYS A 317 -16.83 -15.43 0.21
C LYS A 317 -16.72 -15.16 -1.29
N VAL A 318 -16.23 -16.13 -2.06
CA VAL A 318 -16.23 -16.06 -3.52
C VAL A 318 -17.65 -15.94 -4.08
N ALA A 319 -18.59 -16.72 -3.55
CA ALA A 319 -20.00 -16.64 -3.94
C ALA A 319 -20.65 -15.31 -3.56
N GLU A 320 -20.35 -14.75 -2.37
CA GLU A 320 -20.80 -13.41 -1.96
C GLU A 320 -20.31 -12.30 -2.90
N LEU A 321 -19.13 -12.47 -3.50
CA LEU A 321 -18.56 -11.55 -4.49
C LEU A 321 -19.16 -11.74 -5.89
N GLY A 322 -20.08 -12.69 -6.08
CA GLY A 322 -20.78 -12.95 -7.34
C GLY A 322 -20.06 -13.90 -8.30
N PHE A 323 -19.04 -14.62 -7.84
CA PHE A 323 -18.27 -15.55 -8.68
C PHE A 323 -18.49 -17.01 -8.28
N ARG A 324 -18.16 -17.93 -9.19
CA ARG A 324 -18.23 -19.38 -8.93
C ARG A 324 -16.92 -19.85 -8.31
N TRP A 325 -16.97 -20.72 -7.31
CA TRP A 325 -15.76 -21.42 -6.87
C TRP A 325 -15.26 -22.35 -7.97
N GLY A 326 -13.97 -22.29 -8.26
CA GLY A 326 -13.33 -23.13 -9.27
C GLY A 326 -12.32 -24.10 -8.65
N GLU A 327 -12.39 -25.38 -9.01
CA GLU A 327 -11.36 -26.34 -8.65
C GLU A 327 -10.09 -26.09 -9.49
N PRO A 328 -8.87 -26.05 -8.91
CA PRO A 328 -7.66 -25.67 -9.64
C PRO A 328 -7.37 -26.47 -10.92
N ASP A 329 -7.78 -27.74 -10.94
CA ASP A 329 -7.55 -28.69 -12.03
C ASP A 329 -8.81 -28.92 -12.89
N GLY A 330 -9.80 -28.03 -12.79
CA GLY A 330 -11.01 -28.07 -13.61
C GLY A 330 -10.74 -27.81 -15.10
N GLY A 331 -11.69 -28.22 -15.95
CA GLY A 331 -11.64 -27.92 -17.38
C GLY A 331 -12.00 -26.47 -17.66
N TYR A 332 -11.01 -25.59 -17.80
CA TYR A 332 -11.17 -24.18 -18.17
C TYR A 332 -10.49 -23.89 -19.50
N ASP A 333 -11.06 -22.94 -20.24
CA ASP A 333 -10.52 -22.49 -21.53
C ASP A 333 -9.28 -21.62 -21.31
N LEU A 334 -9.30 -20.83 -20.22
CA LEU A 334 -8.24 -19.90 -19.84
C LEU A 334 -8.08 -19.87 -18.33
N VAL A 335 -6.84 -19.97 -17.87
CA VAL A 335 -6.46 -19.86 -16.46
C VAL A 335 -5.49 -18.71 -16.29
N TYR A 336 -5.84 -17.77 -15.42
CA TYR A 336 -4.91 -16.82 -14.84
C TYR A 336 -4.50 -17.29 -13.45
N GLU A 337 -3.22 -17.22 -13.13
CA GLU A 337 -2.70 -17.64 -11.83
C GLU A 337 -1.68 -16.65 -11.31
N ARG A 338 -1.68 -16.36 -10.00
CA ARG A 338 -0.67 -15.52 -9.36
C ARG A 338 0.51 -16.36 -8.81
N PRO A 339 1.79 -15.92 -8.93
CA PRO A 339 2.30 -14.80 -9.75
C PRO A 339 1.91 -14.97 -11.21
N LEU A 340 1.62 -13.85 -11.92
CA LEU A 340 0.87 -13.89 -13.18
C LEU A 340 1.47 -14.89 -14.18
N ALA A 341 0.73 -15.97 -14.37
CA ALA A 341 0.92 -16.97 -15.39
C ALA A 341 -0.41 -17.17 -16.11
N ILE A 342 -0.34 -17.37 -17.43
CA ILE A 342 -1.51 -17.50 -18.29
C ILE A 342 -1.41 -18.84 -19.01
N ARG A 343 -2.46 -19.65 -18.91
CA ARG A 343 -2.53 -20.96 -19.57
C ARG A 343 -3.85 -21.07 -20.34
N LYS A 344 -3.76 -21.37 -21.63
CA LYS A 344 -4.92 -21.72 -22.47
C LYS A 344 -5.03 -23.23 -22.61
N SER A 345 -6.24 -23.74 -22.82
CA SER A 345 -6.42 -25.15 -23.16
C SER A 345 -5.81 -25.44 -24.55
N LYS A 346 -5.30 -26.67 -24.75
CA LYS A 346 -4.63 -27.09 -25.99
C LYS A 346 -5.52 -27.02 -27.24
N GLU A 347 -6.85 -27.02 -27.08
CA GLU A 347 -7.81 -26.97 -28.20
C GLU A 347 -7.92 -25.56 -28.82
N ASP A 348 -7.61 -24.49 -28.07
CA ASP A 348 -7.67 -23.11 -28.55
C ASP A 348 -6.34 -22.63 -29.18
N GLU A 349 -5.20 -23.21 -28.81
CA GLU A 349 -3.90 -22.94 -29.47
C GLU A 349 -3.95 -23.32 -30.97
N GLN A 350 -4.71 -24.36 -31.31
CA GLN A 350 -4.90 -24.80 -32.70
C GLN A 350 -5.91 -23.93 -33.48
N ARG A 351 -6.98 -23.43 -32.83
CA ARG A 351 -7.97 -22.53 -33.46
C ARG A 351 -7.41 -21.14 -33.79
N GLY A 352 -6.44 -20.66 -33.00
CA GLY A 352 -5.77 -19.38 -33.27
C GLY A 352 -4.79 -19.41 -34.45
N GLN A 353 -4.28 -20.59 -34.81
CA GLN A 353 -3.38 -20.76 -35.96
C GLN A 353 -4.15 -20.98 -37.27
N ASP A 354 -5.33 -21.62 -37.22
CA ASP A 354 -6.14 -21.94 -38.40
C ASP A 354 -6.87 -20.73 -39.03
N THR A 355 -6.87 -19.58 -38.37
CA THR A 355 -7.51 -18.34 -38.88
C THR A 355 -6.53 -17.40 -39.61
N GLY A 356 -5.25 -17.77 -39.70
CA GLY A 356 -4.20 -16.97 -40.34
C GLY A 356 -3.91 -17.29 -41.82
N ASP A 357 -4.33 -18.45 -42.34
CA ASP A 357 -3.97 -18.93 -43.69
C ASP A 357 -5.17 -19.06 -44.64
N GLY A 358 -6.14 -18.13 -44.54
CA GLY A 358 -7.38 -18.24 -45.29
C GLY A 358 -8.08 -16.94 -45.64
N GLN A 359 -7.40 -15.98 -46.27
CA GLN A 359 -7.83 -15.21 -47.47
C GLN A 359 -6.97 -13.96 -47.71
#